data_AF-A0AAF0C942-F1
#
_entry.id   AF-A0AAF0C942-F1
#
_cell.length_a   1.000
_cell.length_b   1.000
_cell.length_c   1.000
_cell.angle_alpha   90.00
_cell.angle_beta   90.00
_cell.angle_gamma   90.00
#
_symmetry.space_group_name_H-M   'P 1'
#
loop_
_entity.id
_entity.type
_entity.pdbx_description
1 polymer ?
#
loop_
_entity_poly.entity_id
_entity_poly.type
_entity_poly.pdbx_seq_one_letter_code
_entity_poly.pdbx_strand_id
1 'polypeptide(L)'
;MSDIVIPIVFPDYRIVVNLPKQEVDLIPYVTFDNFTTPEYKDNLSNLGHAGVLFINGNNGITKYFEYGRYDPPAFLGLVRKIRNLPDATIKEGKIDISSLKGVLKKISKVSGQSGRISGVYIEVENKFAAMLEYAQLRKSQNAYPKRKPYDLLWNSCIHFVKGVTKKAGVENPWMIDPRPNSYIGEFREDYLDLDYSYTSNELVIEDLGTY
;
A
#
# COMPACT_ATOMS: atom_id res chain seq x y z
N MET A 1 -10.90 22.79 -2.75
CA MET A 1 -10.74 22.00 -1.51
C MET A 1 -9.63 21.01 -1.74
N SER A 2 -8.85 20.70 -0.71
CA SER A 2 -7.79 19.69 -0.83
C SER A 2 -8.42 18.32 -1.07
N ASP A 3 -7.95 17.62 -2.10
CA ASP A 3 -8.09 16.17 -2.15
C ASP A 3 -7.18 15.56 -1.08
N ILE A 4 -7.39 14.28 -0.76
CA ILE A 4 -6.57 13.56 0.21
C ILE A 4 -5.96 12.34 -0.46
N VAL A 5 -4.70 12.04 -0.15
CA VAL A 5 -4.07 10.74 -0.40
C VAL A 5 -3.54 10.16 0.90
N ILE A 6 -3.82 8.89 1.12
CA ILE A 6 -3.44 8.13 2.32
C ILE A 6 -2.74 6.86 1.86
N PRO A 7 -1.40 6.86 1.79
CA PRO A 7 -0.59 5.65 1.76
C PRO A 7 -0.94 4.78 2.97
N ILE A 8 -1.29 3.51 2.74
CA ILE A 8 -1.71 2.58 3.79
C ILE A 8 -0.80 1.38 3.78
N VAL A 9 -0.33 1.00 4.95
CA VAL A 9 0.36 -0.27 5.22
C VAL A 9 -0.43 -1.07 6.26
N PHE A 10 -0.51 -2.38 6.02
CA PHE A 10 -1.00 -3.38 6.96
C PHE A 10 0.23 -4.08 7.56
N PRO A 11 0.75 -3.60 8.69
CA PRO A 11 2.07 -4.00 9.14
C PRO A 11 2.14 -5.44 9.64
N ASP A 12 1.03 -5.94 10.16
CA ASP A 12 0.91 -7.29 10.71
C ASP A 12 0.43 -8.29 9.63
N TYR A 13 0.33 -7.85 8.37
CA TYR A 13 -0.12 -8.69 7.26
C TYR A 13 0.86 -9.84 7.02
N ARG A 14 0.33 -11.06 7.04
CA ARG A 14 1.15 -12.27 6.84
C ARG A 14 1.25 -12.58 5.35
N ILE A 15 2.47 -12.62 4.85
CA ILE A 15 2.77 -12.99 3.47
C ILE A 15 3.33 -14.41 3.46
N VAL A 16 2.75 -15.27 2.63
CA VAL A 16 3.40 -16.53 2.25
C VAL A 16 4.43 -16.21 1.19
N VAL A 17 5.70 -16.48 1.46
CA VAL A 17 6.78 -16.40 0.45
C VAL A 17 7.28 -17.80 0.14
N ASN A 18 7.32 -18.11 -1.15
CA ASN A 18 8.12 -19.22 -1.66
C ASN A 18 9.45 -18.60 -2.07
N LEU A 19 10.51 -18.85 -1.32
CA LEU A 19 11.84 -18.44 -1.72
C LEU A 19 12.41 -19.55 -2.63
N PRO A 20 12.64 -19.27 -3.92
CA PRO A 20 13.29 -20.25 -4.79
C PRO A 20 14.73 -20.48 -4.32
N LYS A 21 15.24 -21.67 -4.64
CA LYS A 21 16.62 -22.09 -4.38
C LYS A 21 17.59 -20.98 -4.84
N GLN A 22 18.39 -20.44 -3.93
CA GLN A 22 19.38 -19.41 -4.26
C GLN A 22 20.78 -20.02 -4.13
N GLU A 23 21.56 -19.95 -5.20
CA GLU A 23 23.00 -20.18 -5.16
C GLU A 23 23.66 -18.85 -4.82
N VAL A 24 24.35 -18.80 -3.68
CA VAL A 24 25.08 -17.62 -3.22
C VAL A 24 26.56 -17.92 -3.45
N ASP A 25 27.15 -17.24 -4.43
CA ASP A 25 28.60 -17.28 -4.67
C ASP A 25 29.26 -16.24 -3.77
N LEU A 26 29.85 -16.69 -2.66
CA LEU A 26 30.46 -15.80 -1.66
C LEU A 26 31.85 -15.29 -2.09
N ILE A 27 32.54 -15.97 -3.02
CA ILE A 27 33.90 -15.62 -3.47
C ILE A 27 34.08 -16.01 -4.94
N PRO A 28 34.21 -15.05 -5.87
CA PRO A 28 34.56 -15.37 -7.26
C PRO A 28 35.85 -16.19 -7.31
N TYR A 29 35.84 -17.30 -8.06
CA TYR A 29 36.97 -18.22 -8.30
C TYR A 29 37.29 -19.29 -7.23
N VAL A 30 36.41 -19.55 -6.24
CA VAL A 30 36.61 -20.65 -5.26
C VAL A 30 35.35 -21.54 -5.16
N THR A 31 35.41 -22.76 -5.69
CA THR A 31 34.25 -23.69 -5.82
C THR A 31 33.89 -24.47 -4.54
N PHE A 32 34.46 -24.16 -3.37
CA PHE A 32 34.33 -25.03 -2.19
C PHE A 32 33.07 -24.83 -1.34
N ASP A 33 32.33 -23.72 -1.47
CA ASP A 33 31.17 -23.44 -0.62
C ASP A 33 29.89 -23.10 -1.41
N ASN A 34 29.58 -23.89 -2.44
CA ASN A 34 28.25 -23.85 -3.06
C ASN A 34 27.22 -24.50 -2.10
N PHE A 35 26.77 -23.76 -1.09
CA PHE A 35 25.65 -24.21 -0.27
C PHE A 35 24.34 -23.95 -1.02
N THR A 36 23.58 -25.02 -1.23
CA THR A 36 22.24 -24.94 -1.78
C THR A 36 21.24 -24.77 -0.65
N THR A 37 20.60 -23.60 -0.57
CA THR A 37 19.48 -23.41 0.35
C THR A 37 18.27 -24.19 -0.20
N PRO A 38 17.64 -25.10 0.57
CA PRO A 38 16.47 -25.83 0.09
C PRO A 38 15.29 -24.88 -0.16
N GLU A 39 14.40 -25.25 -1.09
CA GLU A 39 13.18 -24.50 -1.35
C GLU A 39 12.36 -24.42 -0.06
N TYR A 40 12.15 -23.20 0.44
CA TYR A 40 11.51 -22.96 1.73
C TYR A 40 10.24 -22.14 1.53
N LYS A 41 9.13 -22.68 2.03
CA LYS A 41 7.86 -21.96 2.14
C LYS A 41 7.74 -21.49 3.58
N ASP A 42 7.85 -20.18 3.79
CA ASP A 42 7.66 -19.59 5.10
C ASP A 42 6.56 -18.54 5.10
N ASN A 43 5.93 -18.40 6.26
CA ASN A 43 5.08 -17.27 6.58
C ASN A 43 5.96 -16.20 7.23
N LEU A 44 6.59 -15.36 6.41
CA LEU A 44 7.28 -14.19 6.93
C LEU A 44 6.24 -13.17 7.42
N SER A 45 6.03 -13.16 8.73
CA SER A 45 5.43 -12.03 9.44
C SER A 45 6.43 -10.85 9.43
N ASN A 46 5.94 -9.63 9.25
CA ASN A 46 6.68 -8.34 9.33
C ASN A 46 7.17 -7.71 8.01
N LEU A 47 6.85 -8.27 6.84
CA LEU A 47 7.06 -7.54 5.57
C LEU A 47 5.99 -6.45 5.36
N GLY A 48 4.75 -6.74 5.78
CA GLY A 48 3.60 -5.86 5.60
C GLY A 48 3.05 -5.88 4.16
N HIS A 49 1.80 -5.45 3.98
CA HIS A 49 1.18 -5.23 2.67
C HIS A 49 0.76 -3.77 2.53
N ALA A 50 0.73 -3.23 1.31
CA ALA A 50 0.47 -1.81 1.09
C ALA A 50 -0.63 -1.57 0.05
N GLY A 51 -1.38 -0.49 0.27
CA GLY A 51 -2.36 0.07 -0.64
C GLY A 51 -2.40 1.58 -0.52
N VAL A 52 -3.27 2.20 -1.30
CA VAL A 52 -3.44 3.66 -1.26
C VAL A 52 -4.91 4.00 -1.37
N LEU A 53 -5.35 4.83 -0.44
CA LEU A 53 -6.66 5.44 -0.38
C LEU A 53 -6.52 6.88 -0.87
N PHE A 54 -7.46 7.35 -1.68
CA PHE A 54 -7.54 8.76 -2.04
C PHE A 54 -8.99 9.21 -2.18
N ILE A 55 -9.21 10.48 -1.85
CA ILE A 55 -10.54 11.07 -1.64
C ILE A 55 -10.61 12.38 -2.39
N ASN A 56 -11.71 12.56 -3.12
CA ASN A 56 -11.99 13.83 -3.77
C ASN A 56 -12.47 14.85 -2.74
N GLY A 57 -11.76 15.97 -2.61
CA GLY A 57 -12.04 17.02 -1.63
C GLY A 57 -13.37 17.72 -1.82
N ASN A 58 -13.91 17.72 -3.03
CA ASN A 58 -15.12 18.48 -3.36
C ASN A 58 -16.41 17.68 -3.13
N ASN A 59 -16.38 16.36 -3.32
CA ASN A 59 -17.58 15.52 -3.28
C ASN A 59 -17.45 14.25 -2.42
N GLY A 60 -16.30 14.03 -1.78
CA GLY A 60 -16.08 12.91 -0.88
C GLY A 60 -15.91 11.56 -1.56
N ILE A 61 -15.91 11.50 -2.91
CA ILE A 61 -15.70 10.24 -3.62
C ILE A 61 -14.39 9.60 -3.19
N THR A 62 -14.48 8.38 -2.69
CA THR A 62 -13.38 7.65 -2.07
C THR A 62 -13.00 6.47 -2.94
N LYS A 63 -11.71 6.26 -3.13
CA LYS A 63 -11.18 5.16 -3.92
C LYS A 63 -9.99 4.54 -3.20
N TYR A 64 -9.94 3.22 -3.20
CA TYR A 64 -8.81 2.44 -2.70
C TYR A 64 -8.32 1.47 -3.77
N PHE A 65 -7.01 1.45 -3.96
CA PHE A 65 -6.33 0.53 -4.85
C PHE A 65 -5.11 -0.08 -4.17
N GLU A 66 -4.78 -1.29 -4.57
CA GLU A 66 -3.61 -2.02 -4.08
C GLU A 66 -3.05 -2.91 -5.18
N TYR A 67 -1.75 -3.20 -5.10
CA TYR A 67 -1.08 -4.10 -6.02
C TYR A 67 -0.46 -5.26 -5.24
N GLY A 68 -0.65 -6.48 -5.71
CA GLY A 68 -0.18 -7.66 -4.98
C GLY A 68 -0.33 -8.95 -5.79
N ARG A 69 0.26 -10.02 -5.25
CA ARG A 69 0.30 -11.36 -5.86
C ARG A 69 -1.06 -12.07 -5.72
N TYR A 70 -1.97 -11.69 -6.60
CA TYR A 70 -3.40 -11.98 -6.52
C TYR A 70 -3.91 -12.98 -7.55
N ASP A 71 -2.99 -13.54 -8.33
CA ASP A 71 -3.19 -14.36 -9.52
C ASP A 71 -2.42 -15.68 -9.42
N PRO A 72 -2.69 -16.53 -8.41
CA PRO A 72 -2.09 -17.86 -8.37
C PRO A 72 -2.52 -18.67 -9.61
N PRO A 73 -1.64 -19.54 -10.16
CA PRO A 73 -0.27 -19.81 -9.73
C PRO A 73 0.79 -18.85 -10.34
N ALA A 74 0.38 -17.89 -11.18
CA ALA A 74 1.31 -17.04 -11.92
C ALA A 74 2.04 -16.01 -11.04
N PHE A 75 1.36 -15.49 -10.01
CA PHE A 75 1.90 -14.51 -9.04
C PHE A 75 2.62 -13.31 -9.66
N LEU A 76 2.26 -12.91 -10.89
CA LEU A 76 2.85 -11.77 -11.60
C LEU A 76 2.39 -10.43 -11.03
N GLY A 77 1.41 -10.45 -10.13
CA GLY A 77 0.88 -9.27 -9.48
C GLY A 77 -0.24 -8.62 -10.29
N LEU A 78 -1.29 -8.21 -9.58
CA LEU A 78 -2.44 -7.52 -10.15
C LEU A 78 -2.77 -6.28 -9.31
N VAL A 79 -3.30 -5.25 -9.95
CA VAL A 79 -3.96 -4.16 -9.24
C VAL A 79 -5.41 -4.56 -8.95
N ARG A 80 -5.81 -4.44 -7.68
CA ARG A 80 -7.19 -4.62 -7.21
C ARG A 80 -7.75 -3.30 -6.68
N LYS A 81 -9.08 -3.25 -6.63
CA LYS A 81 -9.85 -2.19 -5.95
C LYS A 81 -10.89 -2.85 -5.07
N ILE A 82 -11.26 -2.21 -3.97
CA ILE A 82 -12.38 -2.66 -3.15
C ILE A 82 -13.69 -2.22 -3.83
N ARG A 83 -14.62 -3.17 -3.97
CA ARG A 83 -15.98 -2.88 -4.45
C ARG A 83 -16.82 -2.33 -3.29
N ASN A 84 -17.69 -1.36 -3.59
CA ASN A 84 -18.63 -0.77 -2.63
C ASN A 84 -17.92 -0.24 -1.36
N LEU A 85 -16.78 0.43 -1.56
CA LEU A 85 -16.14 1.20 -0.51
C LEU A 85 -17.01 2.45 -0.25
N PRO A 86 -17.35 2.77 1.01
CA PRO A 86 -18.10 3.99 1.31
C PRO A 86 -17.29 5.23 0.93
N ASP A 87 -17.99 6.25 0.47
CA ASP A 87 -17.43 7.57 0.23
C ASP A 87 -17.29 8.33 1.56
N ALA A 88 -16.33 9.25 1.63
CA ALA A 88 -16.16 10.11 2.79
C ALA A 88 -17.24 11.20 2.80
N THR A 89 -17.64 11.64 3.98
CA THR A 89 -18.64 12.70 4.12
C THR A 89 -17.95 14.06 3.99
N ILE A 90 -18.57 14.99 3.26
CA ILE A 90 -18.18 16.41 3.26
C ILE A 90 -19.06 17.16 4.25
N LYS A 91 -18.44 17.86 5.20
CA LYS A 91 -19.11 18.75 6.16
C LYS A 91 -18.41 20.11 6.13
N GLU A 92 -19.20 21.17 5.96
CA GLU A 92 -18.69 22.56 5.94
C GLU A 92 -17.55 22.78 4.93
N GLY A 93 -17.62 22.11 3.78
CA GLY A 93 -16.60 22.22 2.73
C GLY A 93 -15.26 21.55 3.08
N LYS A 94 -15.24 20.64 4.05
CA LYS A 94 -14.09 19.80 4.40
C LYS A 94 -14.50 18.34 4.53
N ILE A 95 -13.53 17.44 4.41
CA ILE A 95 -13.76 16.02 4.66
C ILE A 95 -13.95 15.82 6.17
N ASP A 96 -15.06 15.18 6.54
CA ASP A 96 -15.32 14.77 7.92
C ASP A 96 -14.46 13.54 8.23
N ILE A 97 -13.39 13.74 9.00
CA ILE A 97 -12.42 12.70 9.35
C ILE A 97 -13.10 11.50 10.03
N SER A 98 -14.17 11.73 10.80
CA SER A 98 -14.89 10.65 11.48
C SER A 98 -15.52 9.65 10.48
N SER A 99 -15.84 10.10 9.26
CA SER A 99 -16.37 9.25 8.19
C SER A 99 -15.31 8.26 7.65
N LEU A 100 -14.02 8.58 7.79
CA LEU A 100 -12.91 7.71 7.35
C LEU A 100 -12.85 6.41 8.15
N LYS A 101 -13.33 6.40 9.39
CA LYS A 101 -13.36 5.19 10.22
C LYS A 101 -14.11 4.04 9.54
N GLY A 102 -15.27 4.33 8.92
CA GLY A 102 -16.04 3.32 8.18
C GLY A 102 -15.29 2.81 6.93
N VAL A 103 -14.58 3.71 6.25
CA VAL A 103 -13.74 3.41 5.09
C VAL A 103 -12.57 2.49 5.49
N LEU A 104 -11.81 2.88 6.51
CA LEU A 104 -10.62 2.16 7.00
C LEU A 104 -10.99 0.80 7.59
N LYS A 105 -12.12 0.70 8.30
CA LYS A 105 -12.67 -0.58 8.76
C LYS A 105 -12.91 -1.55 7.61
N LYS A 106 -13.52 -1.06 6.52
CA LYS A 106 -13.79 -1.85 5.33
C LYS A 106 -12.49 -2.27 4.64
N ILE A 107 -11.52 -1.37 4.53
CA ILE A 107 -10.20 -1.63 3.94
C ILE A 107 -9.45 -2.69 4.75
N SER A 108 -9.30 -2.51 6.06
CA SER A 108 -8.64 -3.47 6.95
C SER A 108 -9.29 -4.86 6.85
N LYS A 109 -10.63 -4.93 6.91
CA LYS A 109 -11.34 -6.21 6.81
C LYS A 109 -11.10 -6.94 5.49
N VAL A 110 -11.11 -6.24 4.36
CA VAL A 110 -11.07 -6.84 3.03
C VAL A 110 -9.64 -7.10 2.55
N SER A 111 -8.74 -6.16 2.83
CA SER A 111 -7.39 -6.12 2.26
C SER A 111 -6.29 -6.28 3.30
N GLY A 112 -6.57 -6.01 4.57
CA GLY A 112 -5.61 -5.98 5.67
C GLY A 112 -5.69 -7.13 6.67
N GLN A 113 -6.41 -8.21 6.35
CA GLN A 113 -6.64 -9.36 7.26
C GLN A 113 -7.27 -8.96 8.60
N SER A 114 -8.08 -7.89 8.62
CA SER A 114 -8.66 -7.33 9.86
C SER A 114 -7.60 -6.86 10.88
N GLY A 115 -6.39 -6.53 10.41
CA GLY A 115 -5.31 -5.98 11.23
C GLY A 115 -5.38 -4.45 11.37
N ARG A 116 -4.41 -3.88 12.08
CA ARG A 116 -4.24 -2.42 12.13
C ARG A 116 -3.75 -1.88 10.78
N ILE A 117 -3.93 -0.58 10.60
CA ILE A 117 -3.41 0.21 9.49
C ILE A 117 -2.42 1.22 10.07
N SER A 118 -1.28 1.34 9.41
CA SER A 118 -0.31 2.42 9.57
C SER A 118 -0.26 3.18 8.25
N GLY A 119 -0.39 4.49 8.27
CA GLY A 119 -0.39 5.33 7.08
C GLY A 119 0.05 6.74 7.40
N VAL A 120 -0.07 7.61 6.39
CA VAL A 120 0.06 9.05 6.56
C VAL A 120 -1.10 9.77 5.90
N TYR A 121 -1.54 10.88 6.47
CA TYR A 121 -2.58 11.73 5.95
C TYR A 121 -1.96 12.91 5.19
N ILE A 122 -2.21 12.98 3.87
CA ILE A 122 -1.62 14.01 3.01
C ILE A 122 -2.71 14.74 2.24
N GLU A 123 -2.80 16.05 2.45
CA GLU A 123 -3.64 16.94 1.65
C GLU A 123 -2.92 17.33 0.35
N VAL A 124 -3.64 17.27 -0.77
CA VAL A 124 -3.11 17.58 -2.11
C VAL A 124 -4.13 18.35 -2.93
N GLU A 125 -3.69 19.30 -3.76
CA GLU A 125 -4.59 20.17 -4.50
C GLU A 125 -4.94 19.64 -5.91
N ASN A 126 -6.22 19.32 -6.14
CA ASN A 126 -6.77 18.96 -7.45
C ASN A 126 -6.04 17.79 -8.13
N LYS A 127 -5.78 16.71 -7.37
CA LYS A 127 -5.02 15.54 -7.82
C LYS A 127 -5.81 14.25 -7.90
N PHE A 128 -7.06 14.24 -7.46
CA PHE A 128 -7.90 13.03 -7.47
C PHE A 128 -7.94 12.36 -8.85
N ALA A 129 -8.14 13.13 -9.91
CA ALA A 129 -8.20 12.60 -11.27
C ALA A 129 -6.89 11.96 -11.71
N ALA A 130 -5.74 12.59 -11.41
CA ALA A 130 -4.42 12.08 -11.77
C ALA A 130 -4.08 10.77 -11.04
N MET A 131 -4.43 10.68 -9.76
CA MET A 131 -4.29 9.44 -8.98
C MET A 131 -5.17 8.32 -9.54
N LEU A 132 -6.43 8.64 -9.84
CA LEU A 132 -7.39 7.69 -10.39
C LEU A 132 -6.97 7.17 -11.75
N GLU A 133 -6.54 8.05 -12.66
CA GLU A 133 -6.06 7.70 -13.99
C GLU A 133 -4.86 6.74 -13.91
N TYR A 134 -3.87 7.04 -13.07
CA TYR A 134 -2.72 6.17 -12.89
C TYR A 134 -3.10 4.79 -12.33
N ALA A 135 -3.95 4.76 -11.30
CA ALA A 135 -4.41 3.51 -10.71
C ALA A 135 -5.21 2.66 -11.71
N GLN A 136 -6.06 3.29 -12.53
CA GLN A 136 -6.84 2.62 -13.57
C GLN A 136 -5.96 2.13 -14.72
N LEU A 137 -4.95 2.90 -15.14
CA LEU A 137 -3.98 2.49 -16.15
C LEU A 137 -3.17 1.28 -15.68
N ARG A 138 -2.64 1.32 -14.46
CA ARG A 138 -1.95 0.17 -13.86
C ARG A 138 -2.87 -1.05 -13.73
N LYS A 139 -4.16 -0.81 -13.48
CA LYS A 139 -5.15 -1.88 -13.45
C LYS A 139 -5.52 -2.45 -14.82
N SER A 140 -5.55 -1.67 -15.88
CA SER A 140 -5.83 -2.17 -17.23
C SER A 140 -4.71 -3.11 -17.72
N GLN A 141 -3.47 -2.87 -17.27
CA GLN A 141 -2.31 -3.74 -17.51
C GLN A 141 -2.45 -5.15 -16.93
N ASN A 142 -3.39 -5.39 -16.00
CA ASN A 142 -3.69 -6.75 -15.51
C ASN A 142 -4.03 -7.73 -16.64
N ALA A 143 -4.67 -7.25 -17.72
CA ALA A 143 -5.04 -8.07 -18.87
C ALA A 143 -3.85 -8.37 -19.81
N TYR A 144 -2.70 -7.71 -19.61
CA TYR A 144 -1.52 -7.89 -20.44
C TYR A 144 -0.68 -9.08 -19.92
N PRO A 145 -0.51 -10.16 -20.70
CA PRO A 145 0.22 -11.34 -20.24
C PRO A 145 1.71 -11.10 -20.01
N LYS A 146 2.32 -10.13 -20.71
CA LYS A 146 3.73 -9.74 -20.57
C LYS A 146 3.94 -8.52 -19.67
N ARG A 147 3.00 -8.23 -18.76
CA ARG A 147 3.13 -7.14 -17.78
C ARG A 147 4.37 -7.33 -16.92
N LYS A 148 4.91 -6.23 -16.38
CA LYS A 148 6.04 -6.28 -15.43
C LYS A 148 5.66 -7.22 -14.26
N PRO A 149 6.42 -8.29 -13.99
CA PRO A 149 6.12 -9.23 -12.93
C PRO A 149 6.30 -8.56 -11.56
N TYR A 150 5.58 -9.06 -10.56
CA TYR A 150 5.74 -8.65 -9.17
C TYR A 150 7.17 -8.96 -8.72
N ASP A 151 7.79 -7.98 -8.08
CA ASP A 151 9.15 -8.07 -7.57
C ASP A 151 9.25 -7.29 -6.25
N LEU A 152 9.80 -7.91 -5.21
CA LEU A 152 9.85 -7.30 -3.87
C LEU A 152 10.69 -6.02 -3.83
N LEU A 153 11.72 -5.93 -4.67
CA LEU A 153 12.67 -4.83 -4.71
C LEU A 153 12.32 -3.73 -5.71
N TRP A 154 11.60 -4.07 -6.79
CA TRP A 154 11.45 -3.16 -7.94
C TRP A 154 10.01 -2.98 -8.47
N ASN A 155 9.06 -3.83 -8.05
CA ASN A 155 7.67 -3.78 -8.50
C ASN A 155 6.76 -4.51 -7.50
N SER A 156 6.61 -3.94 -6.31
CA SER A 156 5.80 -4.48 -5.22
C SER A 156 4.60 -3.58 -4.89
N CYS A 157 3.81 -3.96 -3.89
CA CYS A 157 2.70 -3.15 -3.37
C CYS A 157 3.12 -1.70 -3.08
N ILE A 158 4.27 -1.50 -2.44
CA ILE A 158 4.74 -0.16 -2.05
C ILE A 158 5.19 0.69 -3.25
N HIS A 159 5.74 0.05 -4.30
CA HIS A 159 6.09 0.75 -5.54
C HIS A 159 4.85 1.29 -6.26
N PHE A 160 3.75 0.54 -6.20
CA PHE A 160 2.48 1.01 -6.72
C PHE A 160 1.97 2.22 -5.94
N VAL A 161 2.02 2.18 -4.59
CA VAL A 161 1.67 3.31 -3.72
C VAL A 161 2.52 4.54 -4.05
N LYS A 162 3.85 4.39 -4.11
CA LYS A 162 4.78 5.46 -4.52
C LYS A 162 4.44 6.06 -5.89
N GLY A 163 3.99 5.24 -6.83
CA GLY A 163 3.54 5.70 -8.14
C GLY A 163 2.27 6.56 -8.07
N VAL A 164 1.29 6.18 -7.24
CA VAL A 164 0.06 6.95 -7.03
C VAL A 164 0.36 8.27 -6.31
N THR A 165 1.13 8.25 -5.23
CA THR A 165 1.49 9.48 -4.48
C THR A 165 2.33 10.44 -5.32
N LYS A 166 3.22 9.93 -6.18
CA LYS A 166 3.94 10.76 -7.15
C LYS A 166 2.99 11.48 -8.11
N LYS A 167 1.90 10.83 -8.52
CA LYS A 167 0.86 11.45 -9.36
C LYS A 167 -0.01 12.43 -8.58
N ALA A 168 -0.06 12.29 -7.27
CA ALA A 168 -0.60 13.28 -6.35
C ALA A 168 0.35 14.48 -6.15
N GLY A 169 1.54 14.49 -6.75
CA GLY A 169 2.52 15.57 -6.55
C GLY A 169 3.17 15.55 -5.16
N VAL A 170 3.05 14.44 -4.43
CA VAL A 170 3.71 14.25 -3.14
C VAL A 170 5.21 14.05 -3.36
N GLU A 171 6.02 14.74 -2.55
CA GLU A 171 7.46 14.53 -2.48
C GLU A 171 7.73 13.21 -1.74
N ASN A 172 7.89 12.14 -2.52
CA ASN A 172 8.09 10.83 -1.93
C ASN A 172 9.51 10.69 -1.35
N PRO A 173 9.67 10.11 -0.15
CA PRO A 173 10.98 9.85 0.41
C PRO A 173 11.79 8.87 -0.46
N TRP A 174 13.11 8.88 -0.26
CA TRP A 174 14.00 7.94 -0.93
C TRP A 174 13.68 6.51 -0.49
N MET A 175 13.57 5.59 -1.44
CA MET A 175 13.25 4.19 -1.13
C MET A 175 14.55 3.41 -1.07
N ILE A 176 15.15 3.38 0.12
CA ILE A 176 16.33 2.53 0.41
C ILE A 176 15.86 1.11 0.72
N ASP A 177 14.82 0.99 1.53
CA ASP A 177 14.20 -0.28 1.89
C ASP A 177 12.75 -0.36 1.35
N PRO A 178 12.48 -1.22 0.35
CA PRO A 178 11.17 -1.34 -0.27
C PRO A 178 10.19 -2.21 0.54
N ARG A 179 10.52 -2.60 1.77
CA ARG A 179 9.55 -3.24 2.67
C ARG A 179 8.49 -2.21 3.08
N PRO A 180 7.18 -2.51 2.90
CA PRO A 180 6.10 -1.62 3.31
C PRO A 180 6.25 -1.03 4.71
N ASN A 181 6.61 -1.86 5.69
CA ASN A 181 6.79 -1.43 7.08
C ASN A 181 7.93 -0.43 7.28
N SER A 182 9.01 -0.58 6.51
CA SER A 182 10.13 0.37 6.55
C SER A 182 9.76 1.66 5.82
N TYR A 183 9.27 1.56 4.58
CA TYR A 183 9.04 2.75 3.74
C TYR A 183 7.91 3.65 4.24
N ILE A 184 6.90 3.11 4.94
CA ILE A 184 5.90 3.98 5.59
C ILE A 184 6.52 4.78 6.73
N GLY A 185 7.54 4.25 7.43
CA GLY A 185 8.29 5.01 8.43
C GLY A 185 8.92 6.27 7.84
N GLU A 186 9.51 6.17 6.65
CA GLU A 186 10.07 7.33 5.95
C GLU A 186 9.01 8.38 5.59
N PHE A 187 7.79 7.96 5.21
CA PHE A 187 6.70 8.91 4.99
C PHE A 187 6.26 9.60 6.27
N ARG A 188 6.28 8.89 7.40
CA ARG A 188 5.87 9.38 8.72
C ARG A 188 6.85 10.41 9.30
N GLU A 189 8.06 10.53 8.75
CA GLU A 189 8.99 11.62 9.11
C GLU A 189 8.57 12.97 8.53
N ASP A 190 7.84 12.96 7.40
CA ASP A 190 7.51 14.17 6.63
C ASP A 190 6.01 14.54 6.66
N TYR A 191 5.13 13.63 7.07
CA TYR A 191 3.68 13.77 6.96
C TYR A 191 2.96 13.26 8.22
N LEU A 192 1.75 13.79 8.45
CA LEU A 192 0.94 13.45 9.61
C LEU A 192 0.66 11.96 9.67
N ASP A 193 0.99 11.35 10.81
CA ASP A 193 0.72 9.95 11.07
C ASP A 193 -0.78 9.65 11.04
N LEU A 194 -1.16 8.53 10.44
CA LEU A 194 -2.51 7.98 10.49
C LEU A 194 -2.45 6.52 10.96
N ASP A 195 -3.03 6.25 12.12
CA ASP A 195 -3.15 4.92 12.69
C ASP A 195 -4.61 4.53 12.84
N TYR A 196 -4.95 3.33 12.40
CA TYR A 196 -6.28 2.76 12.61
C TYR A 196 -6.20 1.35 13.17
N SER A 197 -6.92 1.10 14.26
CA SER A 197 -7.05 -0.22 14.87
C SER A 197 -8.40 -0.83 14.50
N TYR A 198 -8.40 -1.99 13.84
CA TYR A 198 -9.63 -2.71 13.52
C TYR A 198 -10.36 -3.21 14.77
N THR A 199 -9.62 -3.65 15.80
CA THR A 199 -10.16 -4.25 17.02
C THR A 199 -10.86 -3.22 17.90
N SER A 200 -10.21 -2.09 18.18
CA SER A 200 -10.83 -0.99 18.95
C SER A 200 -11.73 -0.11 18.08
N ASN A 201 -11.61 -0.22 16.75
CA ASN A 201 -12.27 0.66 15.78
C ASN A 201 -11.99 2.14 16.11
N GLU A 202 -10.72 2.45 16.31
CA GLU A 202 -10.21 3.78 16.65
C GLU A 202 -9.33 4.27 15.51
N LEU A 203 -9.53 5.52 15.11
CA LEU A 203 -8.68 6.24 14.16
C LEU A 203 -7.96 7.36 14.91
N VAL A 204 -6.64 7.40 14.81
CA VAL A 204 -5.81 8.50 15.30
C VAL A 204 -5.13 9.13 14.09
N ILE A 205 -5.24 10.45 13.96
CA ILE A 205 -4.41 11.22 13.03
C ILE A 205 -3.64 12.23 13.85
N GLU A 206 -2.32 12.24 13.70
CA GLU A 206 -1.43 13.18 14.38
C GLU A 206 -1.93 14.62 14.19
N ASP A 207 -1.91 15.37 15.29
CA ASP A 207 -2.38 16.75 15.41
C ASP A 207 -3.86 17.02 15.08
N LEU A 208 -4.60 16.07 14.49
CA LEU A 208 -6.02 16.23 14.18
C LEU A 208 -6.93 15.57 15.23
N GLY A 209 -6.46 14.50 15.88
CA GLY A 209 -7.09 13.88 17.04
C GLY A 209 -7.50 12.43 16.86
N THR A 210 -8.39 11.98 17.75
CA THR A 210 -8.88 10.60 17.84
C THR A 210 -10.37 10.52 17.51
N TYR A 211 -10.78 9.53 16.71
CA TYR A 211 -12.11 9.41 16.12
C TYR A 211 -12.72 8.01 16.22
#